data_AF-A0A356KT23-F1
#
_entry.id   AF-A0A356KT23-F1
#
_cell.length_a   1.000
_cell.length_b   1.000
_cell.length_c   1.000
_cell.angle_alpha   90.00
_cell.angle_beta   90.00
_cell.angle_gamma   90.00
#
_symmetry.space_group_name_H-M   'P 1'
#
loop_
_entity.id
_entity.type
_entity.pdbx_description
1 polymer ?
#
loop_
_entity_poly.entity_id
_entity_poly.type
_entity_poly.pdbx_seq_one_letter_code
_entity_poly.pdbx_strand_id
1 'polypeptide(L)'
;GGGGGGGDFASTTAGATAGQVTSALPTVDRDASGYTFQNAYNNGVRNTEITALEIATVGTQTGVLVADAPFSNITAVASGTAPQFEVKASYDVRSFATIGTATYAATANRDAPGAGELYVRDAGTGSWSVVPGYGAENELIVAALDSATMVTAAGSIARPMKIAENGIEIAAINSARPTAALAYDGQMYIGATESGATGGACSLVAVASGSANQISLPVAAIGQGVFQRVTGMATADVNSGVKVLFVSVGEFDDQGKALSGSLLVSADGQNFEALASYTDKAPTAVAWIDSTIYVGTSDGELLYRDDNGDFQQDNVPTNLGITALLVHGTDLYIGCEDPSGAQLYHRVPNSGSVTPGPAPTPGPVTTDYFYNPDIAAIFASKCAACHNGGVPAAEASWPLTDPASMQADHTEVQSRLDLANPAQSILIMKAVNDAPHVGGEVIKKTDPEYQVLVDWVTQGAKFDNSGPAPTPSPNTFNTDVFGLLSTSCRGCHGNGSNNFNAGPDQTASYNSAVSKTNQTPGQEAMSELLRKASRSNNTAHGGGTVWAVGSPQYNAVLKWIEDGVLRQ
;
A
#
# COMPACT_ATOMS: atom_id res chain seq x y z
N GLY A 1 20.94 32.94 -39.04
CA GLY A 1 19.60 33.18 -38.51
C GLY A 1 18.76 31.96 -38.79
N GLY A 2 18.37 31.24 -37.74
CA GLY A 2 17.54 30.04 -37.85
C GLY A 2 16.83 29.87 -36.51
N GLY A 3 15.54 30.20 -36.48
CA GLY A 3 14.69 29.98 -35.32
C GLY A 3 14.23 28.53 -35.29
N GLY A 4 14.40 27.88 -34.15
CA GLY A 4 13.79 26.60 -33.81
C GLY A 4 12.77 26.84 -32.70
N GLY A 5 11.50 26.52 -32.98
CA GLY A 5 10.42 26.60 -32.01
C GLY A 5 10.53 25.51 -30.95
N GLY A 6 10.40 25.91 -29.69
CA GLY A 6 10.13 25.00 -28.57
C GLY A 6 8.63 24.74 -28.49
N GLY A 7 8.27 23.45 -28.47
CA GLY A 7 6.91 23.00 -28.22
C GLY A 7 6.70 22.85 -26.71
N ASP A 8 5.74 23.62 -26.19
CA ASP A 8 5.24 23.51 -24.82
C ASP A 8 4.40 22.23 -24.68
N PHE A 9 4.71 21.42 -23.67
CA PHE A 9 3.81 20.37 -23.19
C PHE A 9 2.86 20.98 -22.16
N ALA A 10 1.67 21.36 -22.60
CA ALA A 10 0.57 21.70 -21.72
C ALA A 10 -0.04 20.41 -21.15
N SER A 11 0.18 20.16 -19.85
CA SER A 11 -0.61 19.20 -19.08
C SER A 11 -2.02 19.78 -18.92
N THR A 12 -3.04 19.05 -19.38
CA THR A 12 -4.45 19.48 -19.34
C THR A 12 -5.24 18.84 -18.19
N THR A 13 -4.60 18.55 -17.05
CA THR A 13 -5.39 18.45 -15.82
C THR A 13 -5.81 19.87 -15.46
N ALA A 14 -7.13 20.12 -15.45
CA ALA A 14 -7.67 21.36 -14.94
C ALA A 14 -7.15 21.53 -13.51
N GLY A 15 -6.19 22.44 -13.31
CA GLY A 15 -5.69 22.75 -11.97
C GLY A 15 -6.89 23.07 -11.10
N ALA A 16 -7.05 22.32 -10.01
CA ALA A 16 -8.05 22.66 -9.02
C ALA A 16 -7.77 24.12 -8.63
N THR A 17 -8.65 25.03 -9.05
CA THR A 17 -8.67 26.39 -8.53
C THR A 17 -8.62 26.29 -7.01
N ALA A 18 -7.76 27.07 -6.36
CA ALA A 18 -7.53 27.13 -4.92
C ALA A 18 -8.82 27.42 -4.11
N GLY A 19 -9.75 26.47 -4.13
CA GLY A 19 -10.82 26.29 -3.18
C GLY A 19 -10.20 25.68 -1.93
N GLN A 20 -10.65 26.13 -0.76
CA GLN A 20 -10.08 25.76 0.52
C GLN A 20 -10.04 24.23 0.68
N VAL A 21 -8.85 23.65 0.72
CA VAL A 21 -8.62 22.19 0.86
C VAL A 21 -9.31 21.65 2.13
N THR A 22 -9.38 22.48 3.16
CA THR A 22 -10.11 22.30 4.42
C THR A 22 -11.58 21.95 4.24
N SER A 23 -12.25 22.47 3.21
CA SER A 23 -13.65 22.14 2.91
C SER A 23 -13.81 20.79 2.20
N ALA A 24 -12.72 20.24 1.66
CA ALA A 24 -12.68 18.97 0.95
C ALA A 24 -12.21 17.80 1.83
N LEU A 25 -11.90 18.04 3.12
CA LEU A 25 -11.62 16.94 4.05
C LEU A 25 -12.92 16.17 4.33
N PRO A 26 -12.89 14.82 4.31
CA PRO A 26 -14.08 14.00 4.54
C PRO A 26 -14.64 14.19 5.95
N THR A 27 -15.89 13.78 6.12
CA THR A 27 -16.46 13.55 7.47
C THR A 27 -15.66 12.50 8.20
N VAL A 28 -15.56 12.65 9.51
CA VAL A 28 -14.77 11.82 10.41
C VAL A 28 -15.40 10.44 10.50
N ASP A 29 -14.62 9.42 10.20
CA ASP A 29 -15.04 8.02 10.36
C ASP A 29 -14.25 7.37 11.50
N ARG A 30 -14.25 8.02 12.66
CA ARG A 30 -13.58 7.50 13.84
C ARG A 30 -14.27 6.21 14.26
N ASP A 31 -13.52 5.11 14.33
CA ASP A 31 -13.99 3.75 14.64
C ASP A 31 -15.22 3.76 15.57
N ALA A 32 -16.40 3.54 14.97
CA ALA A 32 -17.69 3.62 15.64
C ALA A 32 -17.83 2.60 16.79
N SER A 33 -16.99 1.55 16.79
CA SER A 33 -16.94 0.55 17.87
C SER A 33 -16.10 1.01 19.08
N GLY A 34 -15.35 2.10 18.92
CA GLY A 34 -14.44 2.68 19.90
C GLY A 34 -13.15 1.88 20.07
N TYR A 35 -12.16 2.46 20.73
CA TYR A 35 -10.86 1.84 20.99
C TYR A 35 -10.34 2.18 22.39
N THR A 36 -9.30 1.47 22.78
CA THR A 36 -8.46 1.76 23.96
C THR A 36 -7.01 1.89 23.55
N PHE A 37 -6.23 2.64 24.33
CA PHE A 37 -4.78 2.69 24.17
C PHE A 37 -4.13 1.71 25.13
N GLN A 38 -3.39 0.75 24.59
CA GLN A 38 -2.62 -0.23 25.36
C GLN A 38 -1.15 0.14 25.32
N ASN A 39 -0.47 0.07 26.47
CA ASN A 39 0.98 0.26 26.50
C ASN A 39 1.65 -0.98 25.88
N ALA A 40 2.28 -0.79 24.73
CA ALA A 40 2.99 -1.82 23.97
C ALA A 40 4.49 -1.87 24.30
N TYR A 41 5.07 -0.75 24.76
CA TYR A 41 6.47 -0.66 25.15
C TYR A 41 6.69 0.42 26.21
N ASN A 42 7.55 0.12 27.18
CA ASN A 42 8.05 1.07 28.16
C ASN A 42 9.50 0.70 28.49
N ASN A 43 10.44 1.64 28.30
CA ASN A 43 11.86 1.38 28.61
C ASN A 43 12.19 1.50 30.11
N GLY A 44 11.29 2.07 30.92
CA GLY A 44 11.41 2.22 32.37
C GLY A 44 12.45 3.24 32.83
N VAL A 45 13.00 4.06 31.92
CA VAL A 45 14.06 5.01 32.23
C VAL A 45 13.57 6.44 32.08
N ARG A 46 13.60 7.22 33.17
CA ARG A 46 13.12 8.60 33.17
C ARG A 46 13.85 9.49 32.16
N ASN A 47 13.15 10.52 31.69
CA ASN A 47 13.66 11.54 30.77
C ASN A 47 14.13 10.94 29.44
N THR A 48 13.40 9.95 28.95
CA THR A 48 13.60 9.41 27.61
C THR A 48 12.34 9.53 26.80
N GLU A 49 12.50 9.75 25.51
CA GLU A 49 11.42 9.88 24.54
C GLU A 49 11.55 8.82 23.45
N ILE A 50 10.43 8.45 22.82
CA ILE A 50 10.46 7.76 21.53
C ILE A 50 10.75 8.79 20.44
N THR A 51 11.80 8.61 19.65
CA THR A 51 12.22 9.59 18.65
C THR A 51 11.83 9.24 17.22
N ALA A 52 11.59 7.96 16.94
CA ALA A 52 11.16 7.49 15.63
C ALA A 52 10.42 6.14 15.76
N LEU A 53 9.51 5.90 14.84
CA LEU A 53 8.74 4.67 14.71
C LEU A 53 8.76 4.20 13.26
N GLU A 54 8.77 2.89 13.03
CA GLU A 54 8.66 2.29 11.69
C GLU A 54 8.04 0.91 11.73
N ILE A 55 7.37 0.52 10.65
CA ILE A 55 6.90 -0.87 10.50
C ILE A 55 8.03 -1.73 9.93
N ALA A 56 8.29 -2.85 10.60
CA ALA A 56 9.26 -3.84 10.14
C ALA A 56 8.79 -5.26 10.42
N THR A 57 9.38 -6.20 9.69
CA THR A 57 9.25 -7.63 9.99
C THR A 57 10.14 -7.99 11.19
N VAL A 58 9.52 -8.51 12.24
CA VAL A 58 10.15 -8.98 13.47
C VAL A 58 9.96 -10.51 13.53
N GLY A 59 10.99 -11.25 13.12
CA GLY A 59 10.87 -12.69 12.90
C GLY A 59 9.89 -12.99 11.76
N THR A 60 8.73 -13.57 12.08
CA THR A 60 7.66 -13.85 11.09
C THR A 60 6.44 -12.95 11.25
N GLN A 61 6.49 -11.97 12.15
CA GLN A 61 5.38 -11.07 12.45
C GLN A 61 5.69 -9.66 11.95
N THR A 62 4.65 -8.91 11.64
CA THR A 62 4.76 -7.46 11.50
C THR A 62 4.81 -6.84 12.90
N GLY A 63 5.78 -5.95 13.12
CA GLY A 63 5.94 -5.21 14.36
C GLY A 63 6.38 -3.78 14.10
N VAL A 64 6.62 -3.06 15.19
CA VAL A 64 7.06 -1.67 15.19
C VAL A 64 8.50 -1.63 15.69
N LEU A 65 9.39 -0.99 14.93
CA LEU A 65 10.69 -0.56 15.42
C LEU A 65 10.52 0.74 16.20
N VAL A 66 11.08 0.76 17.40
CA VAL A 66 11.03 1.88 18.32
C VAL A 66 12.45 2.37 18.55
N ALA A 67 12.70 3.63 18.20
CA ALA A 67 13.90 4.34 18.61
C ALA A 67 13.64 5.13 19.89
N ASP A 68 14.53 5.00 20.90
CA ASP A 68 14.48 5.83 22.10
C ASP A 68 15.77 6.63 22.34
N ALA A 69 15.59 7.87 22.78
CA ALA A 69 16.66 8.81 23.13
C ALA A 69 16.64 9.11 24.64
N PRO A 70 17.80 9.40 25.25
CA PRO A 70 19.13 9.55 24.64
C PRO A 70 19.95 8.25 24.62
N PHE A 71 19.31 7.08 24.73
CA PHE A 71 20.06 5.80 24.73
C PHE A 71 20.47 5.34 23.35
N SER A 72 19.83 5.87 22.31
CA SER A 72 20.07 5.48 20.92
C SER A 72 19.75 4.00 20.69
N ASN A 73 18.80 3.44 21.45
CA ASN A 73 18.37 2.05 21.29
C ASN A 73 17.38 1.93 20.14
N ILE A 74 17.41 0.79 19.46
CA ILE A 74 16.36 0.33 18.56
C ILE A 74 15.79 -0.97 19.13
N THR A 75 14.49 -0.96 19.41
CA THR A 75 13.74 -2.10 19.96
C THR A 75 12.61 -2.48 19.02
N ALA A 76 12.51 -3.75 18.65
CA ALA A 76 11.39 -4.29 17.90
C ALA A 76 10.25 -4.70 18.85
N VAL A 77 9.03 -4.26 18.55
CA VAL A 77 7.83 -4.53 19.34
C VAL A 77 6.78 -5.17 18.44
N ALA A 78 6.46 -6.44 18.67
CA ALA A 78 5.42 -7.15 17.92
C ALA A 78 4.33 -7.68 18.86
N SER A 79 3.09 -7.73 18.36
CA SER A 79 1.92 -8.11 19.17
C SER A 79 2.07 -9.50 19.79
N GLY A 80 1.81 -9.59 21.10
CA GLY A 80 1.91 -10.85 21.85
C GLY A 80 3.35 -11.35 22.09
N THR A 81 4.37 -10.56 21.72
CA THR A 81 5.78 -10.87 21.99
C THR A 81 6.40 -9.86 22.95
N ALA A 82 7.42 -10.28 23.69
CA ALA A 82 8.20 -9.34 24.49
C ALA A 82 9.02 -8.43 23.56
N PRO A 83 9.16 -7.13 23.88
CA PRO A 83 10.04 -6.24 23.13
C PRO A 83 11.45 -6.81 22.98
N GLN A 84 11.99 -6.76 21.77
CA GLN A 84 13.29 -7.30 21.41
C GLN A 84 14.27 -6.16 21.12
N PHE A 85 15.21 -5.94 22.03
CA PHE A 85 16.32 -5.02 21.78
C PHE A 85 17.15 -5.55 20.60
N GLU A 86 17.35 -4.74 19.57
CA GLU A 86 18.10 -5.13 18.37
C GLU A 86 19.50 -4.54 18.35
N VAL A 87 19.62 -3.21 18.54
CA VAL A 87 20.91 -2.51 18.46
C VAL A 87 20.91 -1.24 19.30
N LYS A 88 22.10 -0.83 19.72
CA LYS A 88 22.39 0.51 20.22
C LYS A 88 23.23 1.25 19.19
N ALA A 89 22.65 2.27 18.55
CA ALA A 89 23.35 3.14 17.63
C ALA A 89 24.33 4.05 18.39
N SER A 90 25.28 4.66 17.67
CA SER A 90 26.24 5.61 18.24
C SER A 90 25.57 6.91 18.72
N TYR A 91 24.45 7.28 18.10
CA TYR A 91 23.70 8.50 18.32
C TYR A 91 22.20 8.25 18.16
N ASP A 92 21.37 9.20 18.63
CA ASP A 92 19.92 9.05 18.64
C ASP A 92 19.36 8.90 17.22
N VAL A 93 18.62 7.82 17.00
CA VAL A 93 17.90 7.58 15.75
C VAL A 93 16.74 8.57 15.66
N ARG A 94 16.65 9.34 14.58
CA ARG A 94 15.61 10.38 14.38
C ARG A 94 14.63 10.07 13.26
N SER A 95 14.95 9.13 12.39
CA SER A 95 14.03 8.70 11.33
C SER A 95 14.36 7.28 10.91
N PHE A 96 13.33 6.61 10.43
CA PHE A 96 13.44 5.32 9.76
C PHE A 96 12.90 5.43 8.33
N ALA A 97 13.27 4.46 7.50
CA ALA A 97 12.65 4.25 6.20
C ALA A 97 12.75 2.79 5.79
N THR A 98 11.67 2.20 5.29
CA THR A 98 11.70 0.85 4.71
C THR A 98 11.65 0.92 3.18
N ILE A 99 12.60 0.26 2.51
CA ILE A 99 12.75 0.21 1.05
C ILE A 99 12.92 -1.25 0.64
N GLY A 100 11.95 -1.76 -0.12
CA GLY A 100 11.82 -3.18 -0.36
C GLY A 100 11.70 -3.94 0.97
N THR A 101 12.69 -4.80 1.25
CA THR A 101 12.76 -5.55 2.52
C THR A 101 13.79 -4.99 3.50
N ALA A 102 14.50 -3.90 3.17
CA ALA A 102 15.52 -3.32 4.04
C ALA A 102 14.93 -2.14 4.82
N THR A 103 15.20 -2.07 6.11
CA THR A 103 14.85 -0.90 6.93
C THR A 103 16.12 -0.12 7.27
N TYR A 104 16.08 1.18 7.09
CA TYR A 104 17.18 2.09 7.36
C TYR A 104 16.85 2.94 8.57
N ALA A 105 17.88 3.30 9.36
CA ALA A 105 17.77 4.20 10.50
C ALA A 105 18.82 5.28 10.38
N ALA A 106 18.40 6.55 10.44
CA ALA A 106 19.31 7.68 10.41
C ALA A 106 19.43 8.30 11.80
N THR A 107 20.65 8.64 12.19
CA THR A 107 20.93 9.21 13.51
C THR A 107 21.18 10.72 13.44
N ALA A 108 21.06 11.39 14.58
CA ALA A 108 21.35 12.80 14.68
C ALA A 108 21.81 13.19 16.09
N ASN A 109 22.70 14.16 16.17
CA ASN A 109 23.00 14.87 17.41
C ASN A 109 23.37 16.32 17.09
N ARG A 110 22.59 17.25 17.63
CA ARG A 110 22.73 18.68 17.38
C ARG A 110 24.13 19.21 17.71
N ASP A 111 24.77 18.64 18.72
CA ASP A 111 25.99 19.13 19.35
C ASP A 111 27.24 18.32 18.99
N ALA A 112 27.08 17.18 18.30
CA ALA A 112 28.18 16.31 17.91
C ALA A 112 28.35 16.25 16.39
N PRO A 113 29.38 16.91 15.82
CA PRO A 113 29.74 16.72 14.42
C PRO A 113 30.02 15.24 14.12
N GLY A 114 29.47 14.77 13.01
CA GLY A 114 29.58 13.38 12.56
C GLY A 114 28.53 12.43 13.14
N ALA A 115 27.53 12.95 13.85
CA ALA A 115 26.44 12.14 14.38
C ALA A 115 25.39 11.71 13.36
N GLY A 116 25.46 12.18 12.12
CA GLY A 116 24.59 11.77 11.01
C GLY A 116 24.99 10.45 10.38
N GLU A 117 24.85 9.34 11.10
CA GLU A 117 25.12 7.98 10.60
C GLU A 117 23.85 7.34 10.01
N LEU A 118 24.05 6.46 9.02
CA LEU A 118 22.97 5.64 8.45
C LEU A 118 23.23 4.17 8.79
N TYR A 119 22.21 3.51 9.33
CA TYR A 119 22.21 2.08 9.59
C TYR A 119 21.24 1.39 8.64
N VAL A 120 21.53 0.14 8.28
CA VAL A 120 20.63 -0.74 7.53
C VAL A 120 20.39 -2.02 8.33
N ARG A 121 19.13 -2.42 8.40
CA ARG A 121 18.63 -3.65 9.02
C ARG A 121 18.40 -4.70 7.95
N ASP A 122 19.00 -5.87 8.14
CA ASP A 122 18.67 -7.06 7.36
C ASP A 122 17.37 -7.66 7.90
N ALA A 123 16.30 -7.70 7.10
CA ALA A 123 14.99 -8.19 7.57
C ALA A 123 14.96 -9.69 7.90
N GLY A 124 15.85 -10.50 7.33
CA GLY A 124 15.90 -11.93 7.61
C GLY A 124 16.51 -12.25 8.97
N THR A 125 17.47 -11.43 9.41
CA THR A 125 18.24 -11.66 10.65
C THR A 125 17.96 -10.66 11.75
N GLY A 126 17.33 -9.52 11.45
CA GLY A 126 17.18 -8.38 12.37
C GLY A 126 18.50 -7.69 12.72
N SER A 127 19.59 -8.02 12.02
CA SER A 127 20.91 -7.46 12.30
C SER A 127 21.08 -6.09 11.66
N TRP A 128 21.72 -5.18 12.40
CA TRP A 128 22.01 -3.83 11.95
C TRP A 128 23.48 -3.66 11.57
N SER A 129 23.75 -2.89 10.52
CA SER A 129 25.09 -2.51 10.11
C SER A 129 25.13 -1.05 9.67
N VAL A 130 26.27 -0.37 9.88
CA VAL A 130 26.47 1.01 9.42
C VAL A 130 26.70 1.02 7.91
N VAL A 131 25.98 1.88 7.20
CA VAL A 131 26.17 2.13 5.77
C VAL A 131 27.39 3.04 5.57
N PRO A 132 28.45 2.60 4.87
CA PRO A 132 29.63 3.43 4.62
C PRO A 132 29.30 4.70 3.83
N GLY A 133 30.01 5.79 4.11
CA GLY A 133 29.87 7.06 3.39
C GLY A 133 29.02 8.11 4.09
N TYR A 134 28.36 7.75 5.19
CA TYR A 134 27.63 8.66 6.09
C TYR A 134 28.47 8.96 7.35
N GLY A 135 28.06 9.96 8.15
CA GLY A 135 28.72 10.33 9.41
C GLY A 135 29.64 11.55 9.34
N ALA A 136 29.53 12.41 8.32
CA ALA A 136 30.27 13.67 8.25
C ALA A 136 29.45 14.88 8.77
N GLU A 137 28.13 14.70 8.87
CA GLU A 137 27.15 15.71 9.24
C GLU A 137 26.67 15.54 10.68
N ASN A 138 25.97 16.54 11.22
CA ASN A 138 25.45 16.48 12.60
C ASN A 138 24.12 15.71 12.64
N GLU A 139 23.33 15.85 11.58
CA GLU A 139 21.97 15.33 11.53
C GLU A 139 21.75 14.69 10.17
N LEU A 140 21.22 13.47 10.20
CA LEU A 140 20.77 12.74 9.03
C LEU A 140 19.31 12.35 9.24
N ILE A 141 18.50 12.55 8.21
CA ILE A 141 17.21 11.88 8.09
C ILE A 141 17.21 10.98 6.87
N VAL A 142 16.37 9.95 6.92
CA VAL A 142 16.13 9.02 5.81
C VAL A 142 14.62 8.86 5.63
N ALA A 143 14.20 8.79 4.37
CA ALA A 143 12.82 8.45 4.00
C ALA A 143 12.82 7.68 2.66
N ALA A 144 11.77 6.89 2.46
CA ALA A 144 11.53 6.16 1.23
C ALA A 144 10.65 7.01 0.30
N LEU A 145 11.10 7.24 -0.94
CA LEU A 145 10.27 7.87 -1.98
C LEU A 145 9.30 6.85 -2.60
N ASP A 146 9.81 5.64 -2.80
CA ASP A 146 9.08 4.50 -3.33
C ASP A 146 9.74 3.20 -2.80
N SER A 147 9.35 2.06 -3.34
CA SER A 147 9.86 0.75 -2.92
C SER A 147 11.34 0.49 -3.26
N ALA A 148 11.99 1.36 -4.04
CA ALA A 148 13.37 1.21 -4.51
C ALA A 148 14.26 2.43 -4.21
N THR A 149 13.67 3.59 -3.89
CA THR A 149 14.37 4.86 -3.84
C THR A 149 14.47 5.40 -2.43
N MET A 150 15.71 5.50 -1.94
CA MET A 150 16.05 6.12 -0.66
C MET A 150 16.39 7.59 -0.88
N VAL A 151 15.84 8.46 -0.04
CA VAL A 151 16.33 9.84 0.07
C VAL A 151 16.87 10.11 1.46
N THR A 152 18.10 10.61 1.50
CA THR A 152 18.75 11.07 2.73
C THR A 152 18.98 12.56 2.67
N ALA A 153 18.71 13.27 3.77
CA ALA A 153 19.14 14.64 3.94
C ALA A 153 20.08 14.76 5.14
N ALA A 154 21.24 15.37 4.90
CA ALA A 154 22.31 15.49 5.88
C ALA A 154 22.69 16.97 6.04
N GLY A 155 22.64 17.50 7.26
CA GLY A 155 22.81 18.93 7.52
C GLY A 155 23.65 19.24 8.76
N SER A 156 24.14 20.47 8.83
CA SER A 156 24.70 21.04 10.07
C SER A 156 24.55 22.56 10.09
N ILE A 157 24.79 23.19 11.25
CA ILE A 157 24.78 24.66 11.37
C ILE A 157 25.80 25.38 10.47
N ALA A 158 26.84 24.68 10.02
CA ALA A 158 27.97 25.26 9.31
C ALA A 158 28.08 24.78 7.85
N ARG A 159 27.15 23.93 7.38
CA ARG A 159 27.23 23.33 6.04
C ARG A 159 25.85 23.32 5.37
N PRO A 160 25.81 23.40 4.03
CA PRO A 160 24.59 23.14 3.28
C PRO A 160 23.98 21.79 3.64
N MET A 161 22.65 21.71 3.66
CA MET A 161 21.94 20.45 3.74
C MET A 161 22.09 19.73 2.40
N LYS A 162 22.74 18.56 2.41
CA LYS A 162 22.91 17.71 1.22
C LYS A 162 21.75 16.74 1.14
N ILE A 163 21.11 16.69 -0.01
CA ILE A 163 20.04 15.72 -0.31
C ILE A 163 20.59 14.73 -1.31
N ALA A 164 20.52 13.45 -0.98
CA ALA A 164 20.99 12.38 -1.83
C ALA A 164 19.90 11.34 -2.10
N GLU A 165 19.82 10.90 -3.35
CA GLU A 165 18.95 9.82 -3.82
C GLU A 165 19.82 8.59 -4.07
N ASN A 166 19.57 7.50 -3.34
CA ASN A 166 20.40 6.28 -3.39
C ASN A 166 21.90 6.56 -3.20
N GLY A 167 22.24 7.51 -2.32
CA GLY A 167 23.61 7.93 -2.03
C GLY A 167 24.23 8.91 -3.03
N ILE A 168 23.49 9.33 -4.06
CA ILE A 168 23.93 10.32 -5.05
C ILE A 168 23.36 11.68 -4.67
N GLU A 169 24.22 12.66 -4.36
CA GLU A 169 23.79 14.03 -4.05
C GLU A 169 23.06 14.66 -5.25
N ILE A 170 21.79 15.02 -5.07
CA ILE A 170 20.92 15.62 -6.10
C ILE A 170 20.62 17.10 -5.82
N ALA A 171 20.81 17.56 -4.59
CA ALA A 171 20.63 18.96 -4.23
C ALA A 171 21.44 19.35 -2.98
N ALA A 172 21.75 20.65 -2.89
CA ALA A 172 22.29 21.28 -1.70
C ALA A 172 21.48 22.54 -1.39
N ILE A 173 21.02 22.66 -0.15
CA ILE A 173 20.20 23.77 0.31
C ILE A 173 20.96 24.53 1.39
N ASN A 174 20.66 25.83 1.54
CA ASN A 174 21.28 26.71 2.54
C ASN A 174 21.31 26.05 3.94
N SER A 175 22.18 26.54 4.83
CA SER A 175 22.41 25.98 6.16
C SER A 175 21.11 25.70 6.93
N ALA A 176 20.71 24.43 6.90
CA ALA A 176 19.46 23.93 7.44
C ALA A 176 19.70 22.53 8.02
N ARG A 177 18.82 22.16 8.93
CA ARG A 177 18.86 20.94 9.70
C ARG A 177 17.61 20.13 9.39
N PRO A 178 17.72 18.97 8.71
CA PRO A 178 16.56 18.19 8.35
C PRO A 178 15.89 17.62 9.60
N THR A 179 14.57 17.76 9.69
CA THR A 179 13.79 17.36 10.87
C THR A 179 12.69 16.36 10.55
N ALA A 180 12.20 16.32 9.31
CA ALA A 180 11.20 15.36 8.85
C ALA A 180 11.32 15.14 7.34
N ALA A 181 10.98 13.95 6.86
CA ALA A 181 10.85 13.67 5.43
C ALA A 181 9.65 12.78 5.15
N LEU A 182 9.01 12.99 4.00
CA LEU A 182 7.84 12.22 3.57
C LEU A 182 7.73 12.23 2.05
N ALA A 183 7.33 11.10 1.46
CA ALA A 183 6.99 11.03 0.05
C ALA A 183 5.57 11.54 -0.19
N TYR A 184 5.39 12.40 -1.20
CA TYR A 184 4.08 12.87 -1.64
C TYR A 184 4.10 13.10 -3.15
N ASP A 185 3.13 12.51 -3.84
CA ASP A 185 2.93 12.68 -5.29
C ASP A 185 4.20 12.51 -6.15
N GLY A 186 4.96 11.45 -5.87
CA GLY A 186 6.20 11.14 -6.59
C GLY A 186 7.38 12.08 -6.30
N GLN A 187 7.26 12.92 -5.27
CA GLN A 187 8.32 13.80 -4.80
C GLN A 187 8.63 13.53 -3.33
N MET A 188 9.86 13.85 -2.93
CA MET A 188 10.24 13.86 -1.53
C MET A 188 10.09 15.25 -0.94
N TYR A 189 9.38 15.35 0.16
CA TYR A 189 9.27 16.56 0.96
C TYR A 189 10.19 16.46 2.15
N ILE A 190 11.00 17.49 2.37
CA ILE A 190 11.99 17.55 3.43
C ILE A 190 11.73 18.81 4.25
N GLY A 191 11.26 18.60 5.47
CA GLY A 191 11.13 19.63 6.47
C GLY A 191 12.46 19.86 7.18
N ALA A 192 12.77 21.11 7.45
CA ALA A 192 13.99 21.49 8.13
C ALA A 192 13.79 22.70 9.06
N THR A 193 14.74 22.89 9.97
CA THR A 193 14.89 24.10 10.78
C THR A 193 16.14 24.87 10.32
N GLU A 194 16.02 26.19 10.16
CA GLU A 194 17.17 27.02 9.82
C GLU A 194 18.12 27.17 11.01
N SER A 195 19.40 27.26 10.71
CA SER A 195 20.46 27.00 11.67
C SER A 195 21.04 28.25 12.35
N GLY A 196 20.24 29.29 12.54
CA GLY A 196 20.70 30.53 13.15
C GLY A 196 20.91 30.40 14.67
N ALA A 197 22.06 30.86 15.19
CA ALA A 197 22.34 30.85 16.62
C ALA A 197 21.34 31.71 17.44
N THR A 198 20.59 32.60 16.78
CA THR A 198 19.63 33.54 17.37
C THR A 198 18.18 33.20 17.05
N GLY A 199 17.90 31.98 16.59
CA GLY A 199 16.60 31.59 16.01
C GLY A 199 16.69 31.32 14.51
N GLY A 200 15.66 30.71 13.94
CA GLY A 200 15.61 30.34 12.52
C GLY A 200 14.22 29.91 12.08
N ALA A 201 13.80 30.34 10.89
CA ALA A 201 12.54 29.91 10.31
C ALA A 201 12.62 28.43 9.94
N CYS A 202 11.48 27.75 9.83
CA CYS A 202 11.47 26.43 9.20
C CYS A 202 11.54 26.58 7.68
N SER A 203 12.03 25.55 7.00
CA SER A 203 11.91 25.43 5.55
C SER A 203 11.27 24.10 5.19
N LEU A 204 10.52 24.09 4.10
CA LEU A 204 10.05 22.89 3.45
C LEU A 204 10.62 22.86 2.04
N VAL A 205 11.06 21.70 1.61
CA VAL A 205 11.71 21.51 0.31
C VAL A 205 11.04 20.35 -0.39
N ALA A 206 10.54 20.57 -1.60
CA ALA A 206 10.10 19.52 -2.50
C ALA A 206 11.28 19.10 -3.40
N VAL A 207 11.54 17.80 -3.46
CA VAL A 207 12.65 17.21 -4.19
C VAL A 207 12.08 16.25 -5.23
N ALA A 208 12.35 16.55 -6.48
CA ALA A 208 12.05 15.70 -7.64
C ALA A 208 13.36 15.31 -8.31
N SER A 209 13.38 14.27 -9.15
CA SER A 209 14.60 13.75 -9.78
C SER A 209 15.50 14.85 -10.37
N GLY A 210 16.60 15.17 -9.66
CA GLY A 210 17.59 16.17 -10.05
C GLY A 210 17.27 17.64 -9.72
N SER A 211 16.22 17.94 -8.97
CA SER A 211 15.88 19.33 -8.56
C SER A 211 15.31 19.41 -7.15
N ALA A 212 15.57 20.52 -6.47
CA ALA A 212 14.98 20.84 -5.17
C ALA A 212 14.39 22.24 -5.21
N ASN A 213 13.14 22.37 -4.78
CA ASN A 213 12.39 23.61 -4.77
C ASN A 213 11.97 23.93 -3.32
N GLN A 214 12.37 25.10 -2.83
CA GLN A 214 11.93 25.56 -1.52
C GLN A 214 10.46 25.99 -1.59
N ILE A 215 9.66 25.48 -0.67
CA ILE A 215 8.24 25.74 -0.53
C ILE A 215 8.01 26.75 0.58
N SER A 216 7.20 27.76 0.30
CA SER A 216 6.83 28.78 1.29
C SER A 216 5.73 28.25 2.18
N LEU A 217 5.95 28.23 3.49
CA LEU A 217 4.93 27.89 4.48
C LEU A 217 4.27 29.16 5.03
N PRO A 218 2.94 29.21 5.18
CA PRO A 218 2.22 30.36 5.73
C PRO A 218 2.34 30.44 7.26
N VAL A 219 3.56 30.47 7.78
CA VAL A 219 3.86 30.57 9.21
C VAL A 219 4.24 31.99 9.59
N ALA A 220 3.98 32.37 10.84
CA ALA A 220 4.29 33.71 11.33
C ALA A 220 5.81 33.97 11.31
N ALA A 221 6.22 35.22 11.11
CA ALA A 221 7.61 35.60 11.31
C ALA A 221 7.96 35.51 12.80
N ILE A 222 9.14 34.96 13.11
CA ILE A 222 9.57 34.75 14.48
C ILE A 222 10.51 35.84 14.99
N GLY A 223 10.48 36.07 16.30
CA GLY A 223 11.42 36.94 16.99
C GLY A 223 12.78 36.28 17.22
N GLN A 224 13.75 37.05 17.72
CA GLN A 224 15.03 36.50 18.18
C GLN A 224 14.81 35.51 19.32
N GLY A 225 15.58 34.41 19.32
CA GLY A 225 15.52 33.35 20.32
C GLY A 225 14.44 32.29 20.08
N VAL A 226 13.65 32.43 19.01
CA VAL A 226 12.61 31.46 18.63
C VAL A 226 13.06 30.65 17.42
N PHE A 227 12.75 29.36 17.43
CA PHE A 227 13.08 28.39 16.39
C PHE A 227 11.80 27.77 15.84
N GLN A 228 11.59 27.88 14.54
CA GLN A 228 10.56 27.12 13.83
C GLN A 228 11.13 25.81 13.30
N ARG A 229 10.36 24.74 13.42
CA ARG A 229 10.72 23.40 12.94
C ARG A 229 9.52 22.76 12.26
N VAL A 230 9.75 22.11 11.12
CA VAL A 230 8.79 21.11 10.64
C VAL A 230 8.93 19.89 11.54
N THR A 231 7.90 19.59 12.31
CA THR A 231 7.96 18.56 13.36
C THR A 231 7.40 17.21 12.91
N GLY A 232 6.51 17.22 11.93
CA GLY A 232 5.86 16.02 11.42
C GLY A 232 5.18 16.28 10.08
N MET A 233 5.01 15.21 9.31
CA MET A 233 4.28 15.25 8.05
C MET A 233 3.46 13.98 7.89
N ALA A 234 2.31 14.08 7.22
CA ALA A 234 1.49 12.93 6.86
C ALA A 234 0.84 13.17 5.50
N THR A 235 0.56 12.09 4.77
CA THR A 235 -0.25 12.14 3.56
C THR A 235 -1.61 11.51 3.82
N ALA A 236 -2.63 11.93 3.09
CA ALA A 236 -3.91 11.25 3.04
C ALA A 236 -4.43 11.17 1.60
N ASP A 237 -5.06 10.04 1.28
CA ASP A 237 -5.97 9.95 0.14
C ASP A 237 -7.38 10.30 0.63
N VAL A 238 -7.86 11.49 0.29
CA VAL A 238 -9.21 11.96 0.60
C VAL A 238 -10.13 11.82 -0.62
N ASN A 239 -11.40 11.51 -0.38
CA ASN A 239 -12.49 11.58 -1.38
C ASN A 239 -12.15 11.00 -2.77
N SER A 240 -11.90 9.70 -2.87
CA SER A 240 -11.69 8.98 -4.15
C SER A 240 -10.51 9.47 -4.99
N GLY A 241 -9.36 9.74 -4.35
CA GLY A 241 -8.06 9.89 -5.03
C GLY A 241 -7.48 11.31 -5.04
N VAL A 242 -8.03 12.23 -4.25
CA VAL A 242 -7.34 13.49 -3.97
C VAL A 242 -6.30 13.23 -2.89
N LYS A 243 -5.03 13.38 -3.22
CA LYS A 243 -3.96 13.34 -2.22
C LYS A 243 -3.85 14.69 -1.53
N VAL A 244 -3.63 14.67 -0.22
CA VAL A 244 -3.30 15.86 0.57
C VAL A 244 -2.06 15.60 1.42
N LEU A 245 -1.27 16.65 1.59
CA LEU A 245 -0.08 16.70 2.42
C LEU A 245 -0.34 17.57 3.64
N PHE A 246 -0.19 16.98 4.82
CA PHE A 246 -0.20 17.67 6.11
C PHE A 246 1.21 17.94 6.58
N VAL A 247 1.45 19.14 7.11
CA VAL A 247 2.75 19.55 7.66
C VAL A 247 2.51 20.23 9.01
N SER A 248 3.08 19.69 10.08
CA SER A 248 3.07 20.34 11.38
C SER A 248 4.33 21.19 11.57
N VAL A 249 4.15 22.41 12.04
CA VAL A 249 5.23 23.34 12.37
C VAL A 249 5.12 23.73 13.84
N GLY A 250 6.21 23.54 14.58
CA GLY A 250 6.32 23.97 15.98
C GLY A 250 7.25 25.17 16.14
N GLU A 251 6.93 26.05 17.09
CA GLU A 251 7.78 27.15 17.53
C GLU A 251 8.32 26.85 18.93
N PHE A 252 9.63 26.98 19.09
CA PHE A 252 10.34 26.64 20.33
C PHE A 252 11.27 27.77 20.76
N ASP A 253 11.49 27.92 22.07
CA ASP A 253 12.57 28.77 22.57
C ASP A 253 13.96 28.11 22.43
N ASP A 254 15.01 28.79 22.89
CA ASP A 254 16.38 28.30 22.83
C ASP A 254 16.66 27.12 23.77
N GLN A 255 15.78 26.88 24.76
CA GLN A 255 15.80 25.68 25.61
C GLN A 255 14.97 24.53 25.03
N GLY A 256 14.28 24.74 23.90
CA GLY A 256 13.44 23.73 23.26
C GLY A 256 12.02 23.62 23.84
N LYS A 257 11.60 24.54 24.71
CA LYS A 257 10.22 24.59 25.19
C LYS A 257 9.32 25.08 24.06
N ALA A 258 8.20 24.39 23.84
CA ALA A 258 7.19 24.82 22.89
C ALA A 258 6.53 26.15 23.30
N LEU A 259 6.34 27.03 22.32
CA LEU A 259 5.69 28.33 22.47
C LEU A 259 4.36 28.38 21.72
N SER A 260 4.33 27.84 20.51
CA SER A 260 3.17 27.82 19.63
C SER A 260 3.35 26.79 18.51
N GLY A 261 2.38 26.66 17.62
CA GLY A 261 2.58 25.95 16.36
C GLY A 261 1.39 26.03 15.42
N SER A 262 1.50 25.37 14.29
CA SER A 262 0.44 25.30 13.28
C SER A 262 0.43 23.94 12.59
N LEU A 263 -0.76 23.47 12.25
CA LEU A 263 -0.97 22.37 11.32
C LEU A 263 -1.37 22.97 9.97
N LEU A 264 -0.66 22.59 8.92
CA LEU A 264 -0.86 23.08 7.57
C LEU A 264 -1.33 21.94 6.66
N VAL A 265 -2.10 22.25 5.63
CA VAL A 265 -2.55 21.28 4.61
C VAL A 265 -2.38 21.83 3.20
N SER A 266 -2.06 20.96 2.25
CA SER A 266 -1.95 21.28 0.83
C SER A 266 -2.42 20.11 -0.03
N ALA A 267 -3.14 20.39 -1.12
CA ALA A 267 -3.57 19.38 -2.10
C ALA A 267 -2.60 19.25 -3.29
N ASP A 268 -1.73 20.24 -3.51
CA ASP A 268 -0.73 20.23 -4.59
C ASP A 268 0.71 20.15 -4.06
N GLY A 269 0.87 20.15 -2.73
CA GLY A 269 2.16 20.20 -2.05
C GLY A 269 2.94 21.51 -2.29
N GLN A 270 2.31 22.55 -2.82
CA GLN A 270 2.92 23.85 -3.12
C GLN A 270 2.23 24.98 -2.36
N ASN A 271 0.91 25.00 -2.39
CA ASN A 271 0.07 26.00 -1.75
C ASN A 271 -0.48 25.44 -0.44
N PHE A 272 0.03 25.94 0.68
CA PHE A 272 -0.40 25.52 2.01
C PHE A 272 -1.39 26.50 2.61
N GLU A 273 -2.37 25.96 3.33
CA GLU A 273 -3.28 26.71 4.19
C GLU A 273 -3.22 26.20 5.63
N ALA A 274 -3.48 27.08 6.59
CA ALA A 274 -3.54 26.72 8.00
C ALA A 274 -4.83 25.95 8.29
N LEU A 275 -4.69 24.74 8.83
CA LEU A 275 -5.79 23.89 9.29
C LEU A 275 -6.06 24.09 10.79
N ALA A 276 -5.01 24.30 11.59
CA ALA A 276 -5.12 24.61 13.01
C ALA A 276 -3.92 25.43 13.51
N SER A 277 -4.12 26.16 14.61
CA SER A 277 -3.07 26.89 15.32
C SER A 277 -3.10 26.54 16.80
N TYR A 278 -1.91 26.51 17.41
CA TYR A 278 -1.70 26.09 18.79
C TYR A 278 -0.98 27.19 19.57
N THR A 279 -1.35 27.36 20.83
CA THR A 279 -0.75 28.32 21.76
C THR A 279 -0.22 27.56 22.97
N ASP A 280 0.97 27.94 23.44
CA ASP A 280 1.68 27.33 24.58
C ASP A 280 2.03 25.84 24.41
N LYS A 281 1.84 25.29 23.21
CA LYS A 281 2.20 23.94 22.78
C LYS A 281 2.51 23.92 21.30
N ALA A 282 3.28 22.95 20.85
CA ALA A 282 3.60 22.72 19.45
C ALA A 282 3.02 21.38 18.99
N PRO A 283 2.47 21.28 17.77
CA PRO A 283 2.22 19.99 17.16
C PRO A 283 3.57 19.33 16.84
N THR A 284 3.74 18.08 17.24
CA THR A 284 5.03 17.37 17.20
C THR A 284 4.99 16.15 16.29
N ALA A 285 3.82 15.58 16.05
CA ALA A 285 3.61 14.48 15.13
C ALA A 285 2.21 14.56 14.51
N VAL A 286 2.04 13.98 13.32
CA VAL A 286 0.78 13.99 12.59
C VAL A 286 0.58 12.64 11.91
N ALA A 287 -0.65 12.14 11.88
CA ALA A 287 -1.00 10.88 11.24
C ALA A 287 -2.43 10.93 10.67
N TRP A 288 -2.66 10.24 9.56
CA TRP A 288 -3.98 10.08 8.95
C TRP A 288 -4.44 8.63 9.07
N ILE A 289 -5.59 8.40 9.69
CA ILE A 289 -6.19 7.06 9.84
C ILE A 289 -7.71 7.21 10.00
N ASP A 290 -8.49 6.25 9.51
CA ASP A 290 -9.96 6.24 9.56
C ASP A 290 -10.60 7.57 9.11
N SER A 291 -10.15 8.07 7.95
CA SER A 291 -10.59 9.36 7.39
C SER A 291 -10.42 10.56 8.34
N THR A 292 -9.51 10.45 9.31
CA THR A 292 -9.35 11.40 10.41
C THR A 292 -7.88 11.79 10.56
N ILE A 293 -7.63 13.09 10.71
CA ILE A 293 -6.30 13.61 11.01
C ILE A 293 -6.09 13.62 12.53
N TYR A 294 -4.99 13.02 12.96
CA TYR A 294 -4.52 13.00 14.35
C TYR A 294 -3.25 13.84 14.48
N VAL A 295 -3.13 14.56 15.59
CA VAL A 295 -2.00 15.41 15.92
C VAL A 295 -1.53 15.13 17.34
N GLY A 296 -0.28 14.74 17.49
CA GLY A 296 0.39 14.71 18.79
C GLY A 296 0.94 16.09 19.13
N THR A 297 0.87 16.48 20.40
CA THR A 297 1.41 17.76 20.87
C THR A 297 2.57 17.59 21.86
N SER A 298 3.37 18.65 21.99
CA SER A 298 4.52 18.73 22.90
C SER A 298 4.17 18.63 24.38
N ASP A 299 2.90 18.80 24.76
CA ASP A 299 2.39 18.65 26.13
C ASP A 299 1.61 17.35 26.35
N GLY A 300 1.60 16.46 25.35
CA GLY A 300 1.13 15.09 25.49
C GLY A 300 -0.32 14.85 25.09
N GLU A 301 -0.98 15.82 24.47
CA GLU A 301 -2.33 15.65 23.94
C GLU A 301 -2.28 14.95 22.58
N LEU A 302 -3.13 13.95 22.40
CA LEU A 302 -3.50 13.44 21.09
C LEU A 302 -4.80 14.14 20.68
N LEU A 303 -4.74 14.96 19.64
CA LEU A 303 -5.88 15.67 19.10
C LEU A 303 -6.36 14.99 17.82
N TYR A 304 -7.67 14.95 17.59
CA TYR A 304 -8.27 14.54 16.33
C TYR A 304 -9.22 15.62 15.83
N ARG A 305 -9.30 15.80 14.51
CA ARG A 305 -10.30 16.69 13.92
C ARG A 305 -11.66 16.00 13.90
N ASP A 306 -12.71 16.66 14.39
CA ASP A 306 -14.09 16.18 14.40
C ASP A 306 -14.87 16.58 13.12
N ASP A 307 -16.13 16.16 13.03
CA ASP A 307 -17.02 16.44 11.88
C ASP A 307 -17.31 17.94 11.66
N ASN A 308 -17.19 18.76 12.69
CA ASN A 308 -17.34 20.20 12.59
C ASN A 308 -16.04 20.87 12.12
N GLY A 309 -14.97 20.09 12.03
CA GLY A 309 -13.63 20.55 11.72
C GLY A 309 -12.85 21.08 12.92
N ASP A 310 -13.39 20.91 14.13
CA ASP A 310 -12.75 21.31 15.37
C ASP A 310 -11.80 20.21 15.87
N PHE A 311 -10.71 20.58 16.55
CA PHE A 311 -9.80 19.60 17.14
C PHE A 311 -10.22 19.26 18.57
N GLN A 312 -10.46 17.98 18.81
CA GLN A 312 -10.85 17.43 20.10
C GLN A 312 -9.73 16.58 20.68
N GLN A 313 -9.59 16.61 22.01
CA GLN A 313 -8.65 15.75 22.71
C GLN A 313 -9.15 14.31 22.77
N ASP A 314 -8.25 13.36 22.53
CA ASP A 314 -8.46 11.93 22.69
C ASP A 314 -7.91 11.41 24.03
N ASN A 315 -8.32 10.21 24.40
CA ASN A 315 -8.08 9.61 25.72
C ASN A 315 -6.76 8.82 25.78
N VAL A 316 -5.68 9.33 25.18
CA VAL A 316 -4.34 8.74 25.36
C VAL A 316 -3.94 8.87 26.84
N PRO A 317 -3.28 7.86 27.43
CA PRO A 317 -2.81 7.96 28.81
C PRO A 317 -1.90 9.18 29.01
N THR A 318 -1.94 9.76 30.22
CA THR A 318 -1.13 10.93 30.59
C THR A 318 0.35 10.65 30.33
N ASN A 319 0.99 11.59 29.65
CA ASN A 319 2.40 11.56 29.26
C ASN A 319 2.95 13.00 29.32
N LEU A 320 4.23 13.20 29.00
CA LEU A 320 4.90 14.51 29.02
C LEU A 320 4.96 15.18 27.64
N GLY A 321 4.69 14.43 26.57
CA GLY A 321 4.78 14.90 25.19
C GLY A 321 4.64 13.73 24.21
N ILE A 322 3.80 13.88 23.19
CA ILE A 322 3.77 12.93 22.07
C ILE A 322 4.85 13.35 21.09
N THR A 323 5.67 12.40 20.64
CA THR A 323 6.87 12.67 19.84
C THR A 323 6.87 11.94 18.50
N ALA A 324 6.06 10.89 18.36
CA ALA A 324 5.91 10.16 17.10
C ALA A 324 4.49 9.59 16.97
N LEU A 325 3.97 9.57 15.74
CA LEU A 325 2.76 8.84 15.37
C LEU A 325 3.08 7.95 14.17
N LEU A 326 2.57 6.72 14.19
CA LEU A 326 2.75 5.77 13.09
C LEU A 326 1.44 5.03 12.83
N VAL A 327 1.08 4.89 11.55
CA VAL A 327 -0.11 4.19 11.10
C VAL A 327 0.29 2.91 10.37
N HIS A 328 -0.40 1.81 10.67
CA HIS A 328 -0.28 0.56 9.94
C HIS A 328 -1.62 -0.15 9.85
N GLY A 329 -2.20 -0.20 8.65
CA GLY A 329 -3.58 -0.70 8.49
C GLY A 329 -4.54 0.11 9.35
N THR A 330 -5.21 -0.55 10.30
CA THR A 330 -6.14 0.07 11.26
C THR A 330 -5.48 0.45 12.59
N ASP A 331 -4.18 0.19 12.74
CA ASP A 331 -3.44 0.46 13.97
C ASP A 331 -2.84 1.86 13.96
N LEU A 332 -2.99 2.56 15.08
CA LEU A 332 -2.29 3.80 15.39
C LEU A 332 -1.35 3.57 16.56
N TYR A 333 -0.07 3.85 16.36
CA TYR A 333 0.97 3.80 17.38
C TYR A 333 1.39 5.21 17.77
N ILE A 334 1.57 5.43 19.06
CA ILE A 334 1.88 6.74 19.66
C ILE A 334 3.14 6.59 20.49
N GLY A 335 4.22 7.22 20.03
CA GLY A 335 5.43 7.38 20.80
C GLY A 335 5.36 8.63 21.66
N CYS A 336 5.75 8.51 22.93
CA CYS A 336 5.73 9.63 23.86
C CYS A 336 6.89 9.60 24.85
N GLU A 337 7.15 10.77 25.43
CA GLU A 337 7.92 10.95 26.66
C GLU A 337 6.96 10.76 27.86
N ASP A 338 7.36 9.98 28.86
CA ASP A 338 6.57 9.79 30.09
C ASP A 338 7.49 9.87 31.33
N PRO A 339 6.99 10.25 32.53
CA PRO A 339 7.83 10.31 33.73
C PRO A 339 8.47 8.97 34.12
N SER A 340 7.93 7.85 33.63
CA SER A 340 8.50 6.50 33.78
C SER A 340 9.45 6.10 32.64
N GLY A 341 9.49 6.86 31.54
CA GLY A 341 10.38 6.67 30.41
C GLY A 341 9.69 6.71 29.06
N ALA A 342 10.39 6.30 28.00
CA ALA A 342 9.87 6.31 26.64
C ALA A 342 8.77 5.25 26.54
N GLN A 343 7.60 5.65 26.05
CA GLN A 343 6.42 4.78 25.99
C GLN A 343 5.81 4.73 24.59
N LEU A 344 5.44 3.52 24.17
CA LEU A 344 4.64 3.26 22.98
C LEU A 344 3.24 2.86 23.39
N TYR A 345 2.25 3.63 22.97
CA TYR A 345 0.85 3.24 23.05
C TYR A 345 0.38 2.72 21.69
N HIS A 346 -0.42 1.66 21.72
CA HIS A 346 -1.08 1.08 20.55
C HIS A 346 -2.59 1.26 20.72
N ARG A 347 -3.23 1.86 19.70
CA ARG A 347 -4.68 1.95 19.59
C ARG A 347 -5.26 0.58 19.23
N VAL A 348 -5.95 -0.04 20.19
CA VAL A 348 -6.58 -1.35 20.02
C VAL A 348 -8.11 -1.18 20.00
N PRO A 349 -8.81 -1.67 18.96
CA PRO A 349 -10.27 -1.63 18.91
C PRO A 349 -10.90 -2.28 20.15
N ASN A 350 -11.95 -1.66 20.68
CA ASN A 350 -12.66 -2.20 21.83
C ASN A 350 -13.28 -3.54 21.43
N SER A 351 -12.77 -4.63 21.99
CA SER A 351 -13.35 -5.96 21.85
C SER A 351 -14.65 -6.09 22.66
N GLY A 352 -15.54 -5.09 22.58
CA GLY A 352 -16.82 -5.06 23.26
C GLY A 352 -17.61 -6.31 22.90
N SER A 353 -17.95 -7.09 23.93
CA SER A 353 -18.78 -8.29 23.93
C SER A 353 -19.98 -8.21 22.98
N VAL A 354 -19.76 -8.50 21.70
CA VAL A 354 -20.81 -8.99 20.82
C VAL A 354 -21.02 -10.44 21.24
N THR A 355 -22.12 -10.74 21.95
CA THR A 355 -22.59 -12.12 22.15
C THR A 355 -22.46 -12.84 20.80
N PRO A 356 -21.83 -14.03 20.69
CA PRO A 356 -21.67 -14.69 19.40
C PRO A 356 -23.05 -15.00 18.83
N GLY A 357 -23.57 -14.10 17.98
CA GLY A 357 -24.46 -14.48 16.91
C GLY A 357 -23.73 -15.50 16.02
N PRO A 358 -24.44 -16.32 15.23
CA PRO A 358 -23.79 -17.24 14.31
C PRO A 358 -22.69 -16.51 13.56
N ALA A 359 -21.47 -17.06 13.64
CA ALA A 359 -20.22 -16.37 13.35
C ALA A 359 -20.36 -15.44 12.13
N PRO A 360 -20.25 -14.11 12.29
CA PRO A 360 -20.03 -13.26 11.15
C PRO A 360 -18.68 -13.66 10.55
N THR A 361 -18.68 -13.89 9.24
CA THR A 361 -17.51 -14.23 8.43
C THR A 361 -16.35 -13.28 8.77
N PRO A 362 -15.11 -13.77 8.96
CA PRO A 362 -13.96 -12.91 9.28
C PRO A 362 -13.85 -11.75 8.30
N GLY A 363 -13.79 -10.52 8.82
CA GLY A 363 -13.48 -9.34 8.02
C GLY A 363 -12.06 -9.44 7.44
N PRO A 364 -11.83 -9.03 6.18
CA PRO A 364 -10.57 -9.29 5.49
C PRO A 364 -9.43 -8.43 6.04
N VAL A 365 -8.27 -9.06 6.17
CA VAL A 365 -6.96 -8.40 6.20
C VAL A 365 -6.87 -7.54 4.94
N THR A 366 -6.55 -6.24 5.06
CA THR A 366 -6.46 -5.31 3.92
C THR A 366 -5.25 -5.66 3.04
N THR A 367 -5.40 -6.72 2.26
CA THR A 367 -4.50 -7.08 1.18
C THR A 367 -4.83 -6.14 0.03
N ASP A 368 -3.83 -5.39 -0.46
CA ASP A 368 -3.98 -4.66 -1.71
C ASP A 368 -4.14 -5.67 -2.85
N TYR A 369 -5.21 -5.51 -3.62
CA TYR A 369 -5.49 -6.29 -4.81
C TYR A 369 -5.22 -5.45 -6.05
N PHE A 370 -4.65 -6.07 -7.07
CA PHE A 370 -4.37 -5.44 -8.35
C PHE A 370 -5.07 -6.20 -9.46
N TYR A 371 -5.43 -5.50 -10.53
CA TYR A 371 -6.04 -6.14 -11.69
C TYR A 371 -5.18 -7.32 -12.19
N ASN A 372 -3.88 -7.09 -12.24
CA ASN A 372 -2.85 -8.09 -12.49
C ASN A 372 -1.98 -8.20 -11.23
N PRO A 373 -1.82 -9.36 -10.58
CA PRO A 373 -2.26 -10.70 -11.01
C PRO A 373 -3.64 -11.15 -10.50
N ASP A 374 -4.23 -10.47 -9.51
CA ASP A 374 -5.30 -11.06 -8.69
C ASP A 374 -6.62 -11.22 -9.47
N ILE A 375 -7.07 -10.13 -10.09
CA ILE A 375 -8.39 -10.09 -10.72
C ILE A 375 -8.40 -10.82 -12.06
N ALA A 376 -7.32 -10.69 -12.82
CA ALA A 376 -7.13 -11.42 -14.06
C ALA A 376 -7.21 -12.94 -13.84
N ALA A 377 -6.69 -13.46 -12.72
CA ALA A 377 -6.80 -14.88 -12.38
C ALA A 377 -8.26 -15.30 -12.09
N ILE A 378 -9.04 -14.45 -11.43
CA ILE A 378 -10.48 -14.69 -11.21
C ILE A 378 -11.23 -14.72 -12.55
N PHE A 379 -10.96 -13.77 -13.45
CA PHE A 379 -11.62 -13.75 -14.76
C PHE A 379 -11.20 -14.93 -15.64
N ALA A 380 -9.91 -15.29 -15.62
CA ALA A 380 -9.40 -16.47 -16.31
C ALA A 380 -10.10 -17.76 -15.85
N SER A 381 -10.36 -17.91 -14.54
CA SER A 381 -10.95 -19.13 -14.00
C SER A 381 -12.49 -19.18 -14.07
N LYS A 382 -13.19 -18.05 -13.93
CA LYS A 382 -14.66 -18.01 -13.79
C LYS A 382 -15.38 -17.50 -15.05
N CYS A 383 -14.75 -16.63 -15.82
CA CYS A 383 -15.41 -15.87 -16.89
C CYS A 383 -14.96 -16.29 -18.28
N ALA A 384 -13.72 -16.77 -18.42
CA ALA A 384 -13.04 -17.04 -19.69
C ALA A 384 -13.83 -17.95 -20.64
N ALA A 385 -14.50 -18.98 -20.11
CA ALA A 385 -15.22 -19.97 -20.92
C ALA A 385 -16.28 -19.34 -21.84
N CYS A 386 -16.83 -18.19 -21.46
CA CYS A 386 -17.83 -17.44 -22.24
C CYS A 386 -17.28 -16.11 -22.80
N HIS A 387 -16.24 -15.55 -22.18
CA HIS A 387 -15.69 -14.24 -22.51
C HIS A 387 -14.39 -14.28 -23.33
N ASN A 388 -13.90 -15.46 -23.72
CA ASN A 388 -12.77 -15.57 -24.64
C ASN A 388 -13.23 -15.37 -26.10
N GLY A 389 -12.45 -14.67 -26.92
CA GLY A 389 -12.76 -14.40 -28.32
C GLY A 389 -13.15 -15.67 -29.09
N GLY A 390 -14.33 -15.66 -29.75
CA GLY A 390 -14.80 -16.74 -30.63
C GLY A 390 -16.02 -17.55 -30.16
N VAL A 391 -16.67 -17.19 -29.04
CA VAL A 391 -18.00 -17.70 -28.65
C VAL A 391 -19.08 -16.63 -28.85
N PRO A 392 -20.37 -17.00 -29.04
CA PRO A 392 -21.46 -16.02 -29.26
C PRO A 392 -21.61 -14.98 -28.13
N ALA A 393 -21.21 -15.30 -26.90
CA ALA A 393 -21.16 -14.34 -25.80
C ALA A 393 -19.99 -13.32 -25.95
N ALA A 394 -18.90 -13.70 -26.62
CA ALA A 394 -17.78 -12.82 -26.98
C ALA A 394 -18.08 -11.93 -28.20
N GLU A 395 -19.13 -12.22 -28.99
CA GLU A 395 -19.64 -11.28 -30.02
C GLU A 395 -20.31 -10.04 -29.40
N ALA A 396 -20.50 -10.01 -28.07
CA ALA A 396 -20.82 -8.80 -27.30
C ALA A 396 -19.57 -7.96 -26.91
N SER A 397 -18.40 -8.26 -27.49
CA SER A 397 -17.17 -7.45 -27.44
C SER A 397 -16.53 -7.29 -26.06
N TRP A 398 -16.35 -8.38 -25.29
CA TRP A 398 -15.67 -8.28 -24.00
C TRP A 398 -14.69 -9.43 -23.72
N PRO A 399 -13.48 -9.40 -24.32
CA PRO A 399 -12.36 -10.22 -23.85
C PRO A 399 -11.97 -9.76 -22.45
N LEU A 400 -11.89 -10.71 -21.52
CA LEU A 400 -11.57 -10.46 -20.10
C LEU A 400 -10.24 -11.10 -19.67
N THR A 401 -9.52 -11.73 -20.60
CA THR A 401 -8.49 -12.72 -20.29
C THR A 401 -7.37 -12.79 -21.31
N ASP A 402 -7.24 -11.84 -22.24
CA ASP A 402 -6.15 -11.88 -23.21
C ASP A 402 -4.86 -11.38 -22.52
N PRO A 403 -3.87 -12.27 -22.26
CA PRO A 403 -2.66 -11.88 -21.56
C PRO A 403 -1.84 -10.85 -22.35
N ALA A 404 -2.02 -10.77 -23.67
CA ALA A 404 -1.35 -9.78 -24.52
C ALA A 404 -2.01 -8.39 -24.42
N SER A 405 -3.21 -8.27 -23.84
CA SER A 405 -3.97 -7.03 -23.75
C SER A 405 -4.49 -6.70 -22.35
N MET A 406 -3.88 -7.22 -21.27
CA MET A 406 -4.36 -7.01 -19.89
C MET A 406 -4.62 -5.55 -19.52
N GLN A 407 -3.83 -4.60 -20.04
CA GLN A 407 -4.07 -3.16 -19.82
C GLN A 407 -5.33 -2.64 -20.53
N ALA A 408 -5.63 -3.15 -21.73
CA ALA A 408 -6.84 -2.84 -22.46
C ALA A 408 -8.07 -3.49 -21.81
N ASP A 409 -7.93 -4.74 -21.37
CA ASP A 409 -8.97 -5.47 -20.64
C ASP A 409 -9.29 -4.76 -19.32
N HIS A 410 -8.27 -4.29 -18.58
CA HIS A 410 -8.43 -3.45 -17.39
C HIS A 410 -9.20 -2.16 -17.67
N THR A 411 -8.82 -1.43 -18.73
CA THR A 411 -9.47 -0.16 -19.10
C THR A 411 -10.96 -0.37 -19.38
N GLU A 412 -11.30 -1.43 -20.11
CA GLU A 412 -12.69 -1.77 -20.40
C GLU A 412 -13.44 -2.21 -19.13
N VAL A 413 -12.82 -3.03 -18.28
CA VAL A 413 -13.40 -3.45 -16.99
C VAL A 413 -13.68 -2.24 -16.10
N GLN A 414 -12.73 -1.31 -16.00
CA GLN A 414 -12.84 -0.12 -15.15
C GLN A 414 -14.02 0.78 -15.54
N SER A 415 -14.35 0.86 -16.84
CA SER A 415 -15.49 1.63 -17.34
C SER A 415 -16.87 1.10 -16.86
N ARG A 416 -16.90 -0.09 -16.25
CA ARG A 416 -18.11 -0.79 -15.79
C ARG A 416 -18.17 -0.91 -14.26
N LEU A 417 -17.23 -0.27 -13.57
CA LEU A 417 -17.20 -0.26 -12.11
C LEU A 417 -17.96 0.95 -11.58
N ASP A 418 -18.67 0.73 -10.48
CA ASP A 418 -19.17 1.79 -9.62
C ASP A 418 -18.22 1.88 -8.42
N LEU A 419 -17.28 2.83 -8.46
CA LEU A 419 -16.30 3.03 -7.40
C LEU A 419 -16.95 3.58 -6.11
N ALA A 420 -18.09 4.25 -6.22
CA ALA A 420 -18.83 4.75 -5.05
C ALA A 420 -19.62 3.63 -4.36
N ASN A 421 -20.06 2.63 -5.13
CA ASN A 421 -20.75 1.45 -4.61
C ASN A 421 -20.13 0.18 -5.20
N PRO A 422 -18.95 -0.27 -4.71
CA PRO A 422 -18.19 -1.37 -5.30
C PRO A 422 -19.03 -2.61 -5.63
N ALA A 423 -19.83 -3.10 -4.68
CA ALA A 423 -20.70 -4.26 -4.84
C ALA A 423 -21.87 -4.07 -5.85
N GLN A 424 -22.17 -2.84 -6.25
CA GLN A 424 -23.18 -2.50 -7.28
C GLN A 424 -22.55 -2.31 -8.66
N SER A 425 -21.23 -2.50 -8.82
CA SER A 425 -20.59 -2.54 -10.13
C SER A 425 -21.27 -3.56 -11.03
N ILE A 426 -21.65 -3.19 -12.26
CA ILE A 426 -22.41 -4.09 -13.15
C ILE A 426 -21.65 -5.39 -13.45
N LEU A 427 -20.32 -5.34 -13.42
CA LEU A 427 -19.44 -6.51 -13.47
C LEU A 427 -19.72 -7.50 -12.32
N ILE A 428 -19.73 -7.00 -11.08
CA ILE A 428 -19.94 -7.81 -9.87
C ILE A 428 -21.40 -8.31 -9.82
N MET A 429 -22.37 -7.42 -10.08
CA MET A 429 -23.79 -7.79 -10.10
C MET A 429 -24.09 -8.88 -11.12
N LYS A 430 -23.46 -8.87 -12.30
CA LYS A 430 -23.60 -9.94 -13.29
C LYS A 430 -22.93 -11.23 -12.85
N ALA A 431 -21.76 -11.16 -12.21
CA ALA A 431 -21.06 -12.35 -11.72
C ALA A 431 -21.89 -13.14 -10.68
N VAL A 432 -22.60 -12.42 -9.81
CA VAL A 432 -23.50 -13.00 -8.79
C VAL A 432 -24.96 -13.12 -9.25
N ASN A 433 -25.26 -12.80 -10.51
CA ASN A 433 -26.60 -12.84 -11.12
C ASN A 433 -27.67 -11.98 -10.44
N ASP A 434 -27.27 -10.91 -9.73
CA ASP A 434 -28.15 -9.83 -9.25
C ASP A 434 -28.57 -8.89 -10.41
N ALA A 435 -27.82 -8.90 -11.51
CA ALA A 435 -28.21 -8.32 -12.79
C ALA A 435 -28.29 -9.43 -13.85
N PRO A 436 -29.18 -9.33 -14.86
CA PRO A 436 -29.31 -10.36 -15.89
C PRO A 436 -27.97 -10.72 -16.54
N HIS A 437 -27.54 -11.96 -16.35
CA HIS A 437 -26.34 -12.52 -16.94
C HIS A 437 -26.69 -13.85 -17.64
N VAL A 438 -26.40 -13.96 -18.94
CA VAL A 438 -26.78 -15.14 -19.74
C VAL A 438 -26.09 -16.41 -19.22
N GLY A 439 -24.90 -16.28 -18.65
CA GLY A 439 -24.17 -17.38 -18.01
C GLY A 439 -24.72 -17.79 -16.63
N GLY A 440 -25.68 -17.07 -16.08
CA GLY A 440 -26.16 -17.27 -14.71
C GLY A 440 -25.17 -16.79 -13.64
N GLU A 441 -25.33 -17.29 -12.42
CA GLU A 441 -24.42 -17.05 -11.29
C GLU A 441 -23.11 -17.83 -11.52
N VAL A 442 -21.98 -17.12 -11.60
CA VAL A 442 -20.64 -17.70 -11.79
C VAL A 442 -19.76 -17.56 -10.54
N ILE A 443 -20.09 -16.62 -9.65
CA ILE A 443 -19.47 -16.43 -8.33
C ILE A 443 -20.61 -16.21 -7.34
N LYS A 444 -20.56 -16.82 -6.16
CA LYS A 444 -21.52 -16.53 -5.08
C LYS A 444 -21.01 -15.40 -4.21
N LYS A 445 -21.91 -14.63 -3.59
CA LYS A 445 -21.53 -13.62 -2.58
C LYS A 445 -20.78 -14.19 -1.38
N THR A 446 -20.86 -15.50 -1.16
CA THR A 446 -20.14 -16.21 -0.10
C THR A 446 -18.76 -16.73 -0.53
N ASP A 447 -18.42 -16.65 -1.82
CA ASP A 447 -17.15 -17.13 -2.34
C ASP A 447 -16.05 -16.08 -2.04
N PRO A 448 -14.82 -16.49 -1.68
CA PRO A 448 -13.72 -15.57 -1.43
C PRO A 448 -13.45 -14.62 -2.61
N GLU A 449 -13.59 -15.10 -3.85
CA GLU A 449 -13.38 -14.32 -5.07
C GLU A 449 -14.34 -13.12 -5.19
N TYR A 450 -15.56 -13.23 -4.62
CA TYR A 450 -16.47 -12.08 -4.57
C TYR A 450 -15.90 -10.95 -3.72
N GLN A 451 -15.36 -11.29 -2.55
CA GLN A 451 -14.78 -10.30 -1.64
C GLN A 451 -13.52 -9.66 -2.26
N VAL A 452 -12.67 -10.46 -2.91
CA VAL A 452 -11.51 -9.94 -3.65
C VAL A 452 -11.92 -8.93 -4.73
N LEU A 453 -12.97 -9.22 -5.50
CA LEU A 453 -13.48 -8.29 -6.51
C LEU A 453 -14.02 -7.00 -5.88
N VAL A 454 -14.79 -7.09 -4.79
CA VAL A 454 -15.33 -5.92 -4.09
C VAL A 454 -14.20 -5.08 -3.49
N ASP A 455 -13.23 -5.72 -2.84
CA ASP A 455 -12.09 -5.06 -2.21
C ASP A 455 -11.22 -4.35 -3.25
N TRP A 456 -10.92 -5.00 -4.38
CA TRP A 456 -10.19 -4.38 -5.48
C TRP A 456 -10.88 -3.13 -6.02
N VAL A 457 -12.21 -3.18 -6.23
CA VAL A 457 -12.99 -2.02 -6.67
C VAL A 457 -12.99 -0.93 -5.59
N THR A 458 -13.12 -1.31 -4.31
CA THR A 458 -13.03 -0.40 -3.16
C THR A 458 -11.67 0.31 -3.09
N GLN A 459 -10.60 -0.39 -3.46
CA GLN A 459 -9.23 0.13 -3.54
C GLN A 459 -8.98 0.97 -4.81
N GLY A 460 -10.01 1.32 -5.57
CA GLY A 460 -9.90 2.15 -6.77
C GLY A 460 -9.56 1.37 -8.04
N ALA A 461 -9.74 0.05 -8.03
CA ALA A 461 -9.56 -0.83 -9.18
C ALA A 461 -8.17 -0.69 -9.85
N LYS A 462 -7.12 -0.66 -9.04
CA LYS A 462 -5.73 -0.42 -9.47
C LYS A 462 -5.24 -1.46 -10.49
N PHE A 463 -4.41 -1.02 -11.43
CA PHE A 463 -3.63 -1.89 -12.31
C PHE A 463 -2.17 -1.86 -11.87
N ASP A 464 -1.54 -3.02 -11.72
CA ASP A 464 -0.10 -3.10 -11.47
C ASP A 464 0.66 -3.42 -12.77
N ASN A 465 1.54 -2.49 -13.17
CA ASN A 465 2.45 -2.66 -14.31
C ASN A 465 3.77 -3.36 -13.90
N SER A 466 4.00 -3.61 -12.62
CA SER A 466 5.25 -4.17 -12.08
C SER A 466 5.19 -5.68 -11.79
N GLY A 467 3.99 -6.26 -11.69
CA GLY A 467 3.81 -7.70 -11.52
C GLY A 467 4.25 -8.50 -12.76
N PRO A 468 5.02 -9.61 -12.60
CA PRO A 468 5.25 -10.52 -13.70
C PRO A 468 3.89 -11.00 -14.23
N ALA A 469 3.71 -11.06 -15.56
CA ALA A 469 2.50 -11.62 -16.16
C ALA A 469 2.23 -12.98 -15.49
N PRO A 470 1.00 -13.22 -14.98
CA PRO A 470 0.70 -14.39 -14.18
C PRO A 470 1.11 -15.60 -14.98
N THR A 471 1.99 -16.42 -14.39
CA THR A 471 2.29 -17.72 -14.97
C THR A 471 0.94 -18.42 -15.14
N PRO A 472 0.51 -18.76 -16.37
CA PRO A 472 -0.81 -19.32 -16.58
C PRO A 472 -0.96 -20.53 -15.67
N SER A 473 -1.98 -20.51 -14.80
CA SER A 473 -2.29 -21.68 -13.98
C SER A 473 -2.45 -22.88 -14.91
N PRO A 474 -1.88 -24.05 -14.56
CA PRO A 474 -2.07 -25.25 -15.35
C PRO A 474 -3.56 -25.54 -15.54
N ASN A 475 -3.99 -25.90 -16.76
CA ASN A 475 -5.35 -26.32 -16.99
C ASN A 475 -5.62 -27.60 -16.20
N THR A 476 -6.78 -27.68 -15.54
CA THR A 476 -7.21 -28.86 -14.78
C THR A 476 -8.45 -29.47 -15.41
N PHE A 477 -8.66 -30.75 -15.17
CA PHE A 477 -9.82 -31.43 -15.71
C PHE A 477 -11.13 -30.83 -15.18
N ASN A 478 -11.18 -30.57 -13.88
CA ASN A 478 -12.40 -30.14 -13.20
C ASN A 478 -12.88 -28.76 -13.66
N THR A 479 -11.96 -27.81 -13.82
CA THR A 479 -12.27 -26.43 -14.25
C THR A 479 -12.38 -26.31 -15.77
N ASP A 480 -11.43 -26.87 -16.51
CA ASP A 480 -11.22 -26.46 -17.91
C ASP A 480 -11.75 -27.49 -18.93
N VAL A 481 -11.92 -28.75 -18.53
CA VAL A 481 -12.24 -29.85 -19.47
C VAL A 481 -13.60 -30.48 -19.23
N PHE A 482 -14.00 -30.68 -17.97
CA PHE A 482 -15.22 -31.42 -17.63
C PHE A 482 -16.47 -30.76 -18.22
N GLY A 483 -16.58 -29.43 -18.13
CA GLY A 483 -17.66 -28.66 -18.72
C GLY A 483 -17.78 -28.91 -20.23
N LEU A 484 -16.66 -28.86 -20.94
CA LEU A 484 -16.60 -29.07 -22.39
C LEU A 484 -17.10 -30.47 -22.79
N LEU A 485 -16.62 -31.51 -22.09
CA LEU A 485 -17.04 -32.90 -22.32
C LEU A 485 -18.51 -33.11 -21.96
N SER A 486 -18.96 -32.53 -20.85
CA SER A 486 -20.34 -32.66 -20.39
C SER A 486 -21.34 -32.02 -21.36
N THR A 487 -20.96 -30.92 -22.00
CA THR A 487 -21.81 -30.23 -22.99
C THR A 487 -21.78 -30.93 -24.34
N SER A 488 -20.60 -31.34 -24.81
CA SER A 488 -20.41 -31.77 -26.20
C SER A 488 -20.51 -33.28 -26.39
N CYS A 489 -20.21 -34.07 -25.36
CA CYS A 489 -20.06 -35.52 -25.46
C CYS A 489 -21.13 -36.31 -24.70
N ARG A 490 -21.76 -35.73 -23.67
CA ARG A 490 -22.69 -36.43 -22.76
C ARG A 490 -23.91 -37.02 -23.47
N GLY A 491 -24.41 -36.39 -24.53
CA GLY A 491 -25.57 -36.89 -25.27
C GLY A 491 -25.40 -38.32 -25.79
N CYS A 492 -24.16 -38.70 -26.15
CA CYS A 492 -23.82 -40.07 -26.55
C CYS A 492 -23.07 -40.84 -25.46
N HIS A 493 -22.22 -40.17 -24.67
CA HIS A 493 -21.29 -40.80 -23.73
C HIS A 493 -21.69 -40.67 -22.24
N GLY A 494 -22.89 -40.19 -21.93
CA GLY A 494 -23.32 -39.92 -20.55
C GLY A 494 -23.43 -41.16 -19.64
N ASN A 495 -23.60 -42.34 -20.24
CA ASN A 495 -23.69 -43.63 -19.53
C ASN A 495 -22.46 -44.53 -19.77
N GLY A 496 -21.32 -43.96 -20.19
CA GLY A 496 -20.11 -44.75 -20.46
C GLY A 496 -20.17 -45.60 -21.75
N SER A 497 -20.95 -45.17 -22.74
CA SER A 497 -21.08 -45.91 -24.00
C SER A 497 -19.78 -45.88 -24.81
N ASN A 498 -19.52 -46.95 -25.58
CA ASN A 498 -18.37 -47.06 -26.49
C ASN A 498 -17.00 -46.80 -25.83
N ASN A 499 -16.82 -47.27 -24.58
CA ASN A 499 -15.59 -47.14 -23.79
C ASN A 499 -15.17 -45.69 -23.53
N PHE A 500 -16.12 -44.75 -23.50
CA PHE A 500 -15.88 -43.37 -23.07
C PHE A 500 -17.02 -42.87 -22.20
N ASN A 501 -16.68 -42.27 -21.06
CA ASN A 501 -17.62 -41.73 -20.08
C ASN A 501 -17.48 -40.19 -20.03
N ALA A 502 -18.58 -39.49 -20.32
CA ALA A 502 -18.73 -38.03 -20.13
C ALA A 502 -19.99 -37.72 -19.29
N GLY A 503 -20.30 -38.63 -18.36
CA GLY A 503 -21.45 -38.57 -17.47
C GLY A 503 -21.34 -37.47 -16.41
N PRO A 504 -22.27 -37.45 -15.45
CA PRO A 504 -22.24 -36.50 -14.35
C PRO A 504 -21.15 -36.79 -13.31
N ASP A 505 -20.65 -38.03 -13.24
CA ASP A 505 -19.53 -38.39 -12.36
C ASP A 505 -18.22 -37.86 -12.94
N GLN A 506 -17.69 -36.80 -12.31
CA GLN A 506 -16.41 -36.18 -12.66
C GLN A 506 -15.23 -37.16 -12.55
N THR A 507 -15.23 -38.06 -11.57
CA THR A 507 -14.15 -39.04 -11.39
C THR A 507 -14.12 -40.03 -12.53
N ALA A 508 -15.29 -40.59 -12.86
CA ALA A 508 -15.41 -41.54 -13.96
C ALA A 508 -15.10 -40.88 -15.32
N SER A 509 -15.52 -39.62 -15.49
CA SER A 509 -15.23 -38.84 -16.70
C SER A 509 -13.75 -38.50 -16.83
N TYR A 510 -13.10 -38.12 -15.74
CA TYR A 510 -11.65 -37.86 -15.69
C TYR A 510 -10.86 -39.11 -16.08
N ASN A 511 -11.11 -40.24 -15.40
CA ASN A 511 -10.40 -41.49 -15.68
C ASN A 511 -10.61 -41.94 -17.14
N SER A 512 -11.83 -41.76 -17.66
CA SER A 512 -12.13 -42.05 -19.06
C SER A 512 -11.39 -41.11 -20.01
N ALA A 513 -11.33 -39.81 -19.73
CA ALA A 513 -10.61 -38.82 -20.53
C ALA A 513 -9.12 -39.12 -20.58
N VAL A 514 -8.50 -39.32 -19.42
CA VAL A 514 -7.06 -39.65 -19.29
C VAL A 514 -6.72 -40.93 -20.04
N SER A 515 -7.59 -41.96 -20.03
CA SER A 515 -7.36 -43.19 -20.79
C SER A 515 -7.31 -43.00 -22.32
N LYS A 516 -7.70 -41.81 -22.80
CA LYS A 516 -7.76 -41.41 -24.21
C LYS A 516 -6.75 -40.32 -24.57
N THR A 517 -5.86 -39.94 -23.66
CA THR A 517 -4.79 -38.97 -23.92
C THR A 517 -3.48 -39.67 -24.29
N ASN A 518 -2.67 -39.02 -25.12
CA ASN A 518 -1.26 -39.33 -25.32
C ASN A 518 -0.45 -38.30 -24.53
N GLN A 519 0.21 -38.73 -23.47
CA GLN A 519 1.00 -37.87 -22.57
C GLN A 519 2.49 -37.83 -22.95
N THR A 520 2.84 -38.33 -24.14
CA THR A 520 4.21 -38.22 -24.66
C THR A 520 4.45 -36.75 -25.04
N PRO A 521 5.45 -36.07 -24.46
CA PRO A 521 5.72 -34.67 -24.75
C PRO A 521 5.88 -34.38 -26.24
N GLY A 522 5.14 -33.39 -26.76
CA GLY A 522 5.10 -33.02 -28.18
C GLY A 522 4.20 -33.91 -29.06
N GLN A 523 3.47 -34.87 -28.48
CA GLN A 523 2.50 -35.73 -29.18
C GLN A 523 1.09 -35.66 -28.59
N GLU A 524 0.79 -34.65 -27.79
CA GLU A 524 -0.47 -34.45 -27.08
C GLU A 524 -1.65 -34.35 -28.05
N ALA A 525 -1.45 -33.66 -29.19
CA ALA A 525 -2.42 -33.59 -30.28
C ALA A 525 -2.74 -34.95 -30.93
N MET A 526 -1.92 -35.99 -30.72
CA MET A 526 -2.18 -37.36 -31.18
C MET A 526 -3.11 -38.15 -30.25
N SER A 527 -3.54 -37.55 -29.12
CA SER A 527 -4.53 -38.12 -28.21
C SER A 527 -5.77 -38.62 -28.96
N GLU A 528 -6.24 -39.82 -28.63
CA GLU A 528 -7.49 -40.36 -29.21
C GLU A 528 -8.65 -39.40 -28.94
N LEU A 529 -8.69 -38.79 -27.75
CA LEU A 529 -9.70 -37.80 -27.37
C LEU A 529 -9.78 -36.63 -28.38
N LEU A 530 -8.65 -35.96 -28.64
CA LEU A 530 -8.58 -34.82 -29.57
C LEU A 530 -8.82 -35.24 -31.02
N ARG A 531 -8.29 -36.38 -31.44
CA ARG A 531 -8.47 -36.89 -32.82
C ARG A 531 -9.90 -37.30 -33.11
N LYS A 532 -10.58 -37.94 -32.16
CA LYS A 532 -12.00 -38.32 -32.29
C LYS A 532 -12.89 -37.09 -32.27
N ALA A 533 -12.64 -36.14 -31.35
CA ALA A 533 -13.40 -34.90 -31.27
C ALA A 533 -13.27 -34.05 -32.54
N SER A 534 -12.08 -34.00 -33.15
CA SER A 534 -11.83 -33.19 -34.35
C SER A 534 -12.02 -33.91 -35.67
N ARG A 535 -12.11 -35.24 -35.66
CA ARG A 535 -11.95 -36.13 -36.84
C ARG A 535 -10.63 -35.89 -37.59
N SER A 536 -9.61 -35.37 -36.93
CA SER A 536 -8.27 -35.24 -37.51
C SER A 536 -7.67 -36.62 -37.79
N ASN A 537 -6.72 -36.67 -38.74
CA ASN A 537 -6.03 -37.89 -39.15
C ASN A 537 -6.99 -39.01 -39.58
N ASN A 538 -8.08 -38.65 -40.28
CA ASN A 538 -9.11 -39.58 -40.77
C ASN A 538 -9.74 -40.46 -39.66
N THR A 539 -9.73 -39.98 -38.43
CA THR A 539 -10.25 -40.73 -37.28
C THR A 539 -11.78 -40.65 -37.29
N ALA A 540 -12.45 -41.75 -37.63
CA ALA A 540 -13.91 -41.77 -37.66
C ALA A 540 -14.51 -41.62 -36.24
N HIS A 541 -15.49 -40.75 -36.10
CA HIS A 541 -16.30 -40.55 -34.90
C HIS A 541 -17.77 -40.51 -35.30
N GLY A 542 -18.61 -41.33 -34.67
CA GLY A 542 -20.02 -41.52 -35.08
C GLY A 542 -20.87 -40.25 -34.96
N GLY A 543 -20.50 -39.34 -34.05
CA GLY A 543 -21.16 -38.05 -33.87
C GLY A 543 -20.66 -36.93 -34.80
N GLY A 544 -19.78 -37.21 -35.76
CA GLY A 544 -19.14 -36.18 -36.58
C GLY A 544 -18.03 -35.44 -35.84
N THR A 545 -17.64 -34.27 -36.38
CA THR A 545 -16.65 -33.37 -35.76
C THR A 545 -17.35 -32.57 -34.65
N VAL A 546 -16.86 -32.73 -33.44
CA VAL A 546 -17.37 -32.07 -32.23
C VAL A 546 -16.60 -30.77 -31.96
N TRP A 547 -15.26 -30.80 -32.06
CA TRP A 547 -14.38 -29.64 -31.89
C TRP A 547 -13.38 -29.58 -33.04
N ALA A 548 -13.44 -28.54 -33.88
CA ALA A 548 -12.46 -28.36 -34.95
C ALA A 548 -11.04 -28.17 -34.37
N VAL A 549 -10.01 -28.61 -35.11
CA VAL A 549 -8.61 -28.36 -34.72
C VAL A 549 -8.40 -26.85 -34.60
N GLY A 550 -7.85 -26.42 -33.46
CA GLY A 550 -7.61 -25.00 -33.17
C GLY A 550 -8.81 -24.26 -32.57
N SER A 551 -9.97 -24.90 -32.39
CA SER A 551 -11.08 -24.27 -31.67
C SER A 551 -10.74 -24.06 -30.19
N PRO A 552 -11.38 -23.11 -29.49
CA PRO A 552 -11.13 -22.88 -28.06
C PRO A 552 -11.27 -24.15 -27.22
N GLN A 553 -12.27 -24.98 -27.51
CA GLN A 553 -12.49 -26.26 -26.81
C GLN A 553 -11.38 -27.27 -27.09
N TYR A 554 -10.93 -27.36 -28.35
CA TYR A 554 -9.80 -28.23 -28.72
C TYR A 554 -8.52 -27.81 -27.99
N ASN A 555 -8.22 -26.50 -27.97
CA ASN A 555 -7.01 -25.95 -27.37
C ASN A 555 -7.02 -26.08 -25.84
N ALA A 556 -8.16 -25.88 -25.18
CA ALA A 556 -8.28 -26.06 -23.74
C ALA A 556 -7.96 -27.50 -23.31
N VAL A 557 -8.47 -28.49 -24.06
CA VAL A 557 -8.19 -29.91 -23.81
C VAL A 557 -6.75 -30.27 -24.19
N LEU A 558 -6.21 -29.73 -25.28
CA LEU A 558 -4.81 -29.90 -25.64
C LEU A 558 -3.87 -29.38 -24.54
N LYS A 559 -4.12 -28.16 -24.06
CA LYS A 559 -3.33 -27.53 -22.99
C LYS A 559 -3.42 -28.31 -21.68
N TRP A 560 -4.59 -28.83 -21.32
CA TRP A 560 -4.74 -29.74 -20.17
C TRP A 560 -3.87 -31.01 -20.29
N ILE A 561 -3.71 -31.54 -21.50
CA ILE A 561 -2.84 -32.70 -21.75
C ILE A 561 -1.37 -32.30 -21.65
N GLU A 562 -0.99 -31.17 -22.24
CA GLU A 562 0.36 -30.59 -22.17
C GLU A 562 0.78 -30.28 -20.72
N ASP A 563 -0.18 -29.87 -19.88
CA ASP A 563 0.00 -29.59 -18.45
C ASP A 563 0.07 -30.85 -17.57
N GLY A 564 0.04 -32.05 -18.18
CA GLY A 564 0.18 -33.31 -17.46
C GLY A 564 -1.13 -33.89 -16.93
N VAL A 565 -2.25 -33.61 -17.60
CA VAL A 565 -3.59 -34.15 -17.32
C VAL A 565 -4.04 -34.00 -15.86
N LEU A 566 -3.79 -32.83 -15.28
CA LEU A 566 -4.09 -32.54 -13.88
C LEU A 566 -5.58 -32.65 -13.59
N ARG A 567 -5.94 -33.19 -12.42
CA ARG A 567 -7.35 -33.36 -12.04
C ARG A 567 -7.94 -32.10 -11.42
N GLN A 568 -7.18 -31.48 -10.53
CA GLN A 568 -7.48 -30.27 -9.77
C GLN A 568 -6.21 -29.46 -9.59
#